data_AF-A0A970BF51-F1
#
_entry.id   AF-A0A970BF51-F1
#
_cell.length_a   1.000
_cell.length_b   1.000
_cell.length_c   1.000
_cell.angle_alpha   90.00
_cell.angle_beta   90.00
_cell.angle_gamma   90.00
#
_symmetry.space_group_name_H-M   'P 1'
#
loop_
_entity.id
_entity.type
_entity.pdbx_description
1 polymer ?
#
loop_
_entity_poly.entity_id
_entity_poly.type
_entity_poly.pdbx_seq_one_letter_code
_entity_poly.pdbx_strand_id
1 'polypeptide(L)'
;FQLPDSSIAEIYSTDIMGTKGIQLLLSEKSTYHKSGDTIIGFIEQSLKEQVSMQILPIKNKAEELMEEIQNAITIVTYIFNEETRANLEASFESIKTTLHYLESSAIPLDTLLSTESSRLSRIFANIDKITYNLSENNDKINRLIENAANFTDTLLALDITRIVSNANKAIDEVAQITDKINKGEGTLGLLINNDTLYNNLEKASLELERLLRDVRTNPGRYVNFSLLHFGRNISVMHEGELSKKDQKYLEKQRAKHAKEQEDSNKKQKTKSKTQQSSEEKTKLDLSELSPEFDEDAPAFYMIQILAGGNKLNPNSPDFKGYDNVQEISKDGFYKYLIMPHTDASNTKKYLDLIKQDFVDAFPVGVYQGEIIPYQEAIKINIDK
;
A
#
# COMPACT_ATOMS: atom_id res chain seq x y z
N PHE A 1 114.78 -20.11 -62.87
CA PHE A 1 113.34 -19.88 -62.64
C PHE A 1 113.16 -18.38 -62.38
N GLN A 2 112.22 -17.72 -63.07
CA GLN A 2 111.95 -16.29 -62.87
C GLN A 2 110.70 -16.15 -62.00
N LEU A 3 110.81 -15.47 -60.85
CA LEU A 3 109.71 -15.33 -59.90
C LEU A 3 109.01 -13.97 -60.10
N PRO A 4 107.70 -13.94 -60.43
CA PRO A 4 106.94 -12.69 -60.56
C PRO A 4 106.99 -11.84 -59.29
N ASP A 5 107.07 -10.53 -59.47
CA ASP A 5 107.06 -9.54 -58.40
C ASP A 5 105.75 -9.60 -57.60
N SER A 6 105.81 -9.38 -56.29
CA SER A 6 104.67 -9.56 -55.37
C SER A 6 104.17 -11.01 -55.25
N SER A 7 104.97 -12.02 -55.62
CA SER A 7 104.67 -13.40 -55.25
C SER A 7 104.74 -13.56 -53.73
N ILE A 8 103.96 -14.48 -53.17
CA ILE A 8 103.92 -14.73 -51.72
C ILE A 8 104.50 -16.10 -51.42
N ALA A 9 105.40 -16.16 -50.45
CA ALA A 9 105.86 -17.42 -49.88
C ALA A 9 104.92 -17.80 -48.72
N GLU A 10 104.05 -18.76 -48.95
CA GLU A 10 103.11 -19.25 -47.97
C GLU A 10 103.70 -20.46 -47.23
N ILE A 11 103.83 -20.35 -45.91
CA ILE A 11 104.11 -21.47 -45.03
C ILE A 11 102.78 -22.14 -44.72
N TYR A 12 102.58 -23.33 -45.27
CA TYR A 12 101.35 -24.09 -45.13
C TYR A 12 101.61 -25.42 -44.44
N SER A 13 100.59 -26.04 -43.86
CA SER A 13 100.75 -27.36 -43.25
C SER A 13 100.51 -28.44 -44.29
N THR A 14 101.53 -29.26 -44.59
CA THR A 14 101.42 -30.33 -45.61
C THR A 14 100.61 -31.52 -45.10
N ASP A 15 100.50 -31.66 -43.78
CA ASP A 15 99.71 -32.70 -43.12
C ASP A 15 99.03 -32.18 -41.84
N ILE A 16 98.16 -33.01 -41.28
CA ILE A 16 97.39 -32.73 -40.06
C ILE A 16 98.30 -32.74 -38.81
N MET A 17 99.49 -33.36 -38.89
CA MET A 17 100.43 -33.50 -37.78
C MET A 17 101.36 -32.29 -37.61
N GLY A 18 101.25 -31.31 -38.51
CA GLY A 18 101.90 -30.01 -38.38
C GLY A 18 103.20 -29.88 -39.16
N THR A 19 103.53 -30.82 -40.05
CA THR A 19 104.66 -30.68 -40.98
C THR A 19 104.47 -29.42 -41.84
N LYS A 20 105.53 -28.63 -41.98
CA LYS A 20 105.48 -27.33 -42.66
C LYS A 20 106.10 -27.44 -44.06
N GLY A 21 105.33 -27.04 -45.05
CA GLY A 21 105.80 -26.81 -46.41
C GLY A 21 105.87 -25.32 -46.70
N ILE A 22 106.69 -24.94 -47.68
CA ILE A 22 106.66 -23.60 -48.25
C ILE A 22 106.18 -23.73 -49.69
N GLN A 23 105.05 -23.09 -49.99
CA GLN A 23 104.55 -22.96 -51.36
C GLN A 23 104.75 -21.53 -51.83
N LEU A 24 105.13 -21.38 -53.10
CA LEU A 24 105.20 -20.08 -53.75
C LEU A 24 103.91 -19.84 -54.53
N LEU A 25 103.12 -18.87 -54.08
CA LEU A 25 101.96 -18.38 -54.79
C LEU A 25 102.44 -17.28 -55.76
N LEU A 26 102.48 -17.65 -57.04
CA LEU A 26 102.96 -16.76 -58.10
C LEU A 26 101.91 -15.69 -58.39
N SER A 27 102.34 -14.44 -58.46
CA SER A 27 101.49 -13.35 -58.92
C SER A 27 101.36 -13.33 -60.45
N GLU A 28 100.32 -12.70 -60.98
CA GLU A 28 100.15 -12.53 -62.43
C GLU A 28 100.92 -11.31 -63.00
N LYS A 29 101.83 -10.71 -62.24
CA LYS A 29 102.60 -9.54 -62.71
C LYS A 29 103.71 -9.94 -63.69
N SER A 30 103.97 -9.08 -64.68
CA SER A 30 105.05 -9.29 -65.67
C SER A 30 106.40 -8.71 -65.25
N THR A 31 106.51 -8.16 -64.03
CA THR A 31 107.78 -7.77 -63.41
C THR A 31 108.32 -8.93 -62.57
N TYR A 32 109.64 -9.08 -62.47
CA TYR A 32 110.28 -10.23 -61.79
C TYR A 32 111.27 -9.78 -60.72
N HIS A 33 111.35 -10.55 -59.63
CA HIS A 33 112.33 -10.34 -58.56
C HIS A 33 113.78 -10.51 -59.07
N LYS A 34 114.68 -9.69 -58.52
CA LYS A 34 116.12 -9.78 -58.81
C LYS A 34 116.82 -10.73 -57.84
N SER A 35 118.00 -11.22 -58.22
CA SER A 35 118.80 -12.05 -57.32
C SER A 35 119.20 -11.27 -56.07
N GLY A 36 118.96 -11.84 -54.88
CA GLY A 36 119.16 -11.19 -53.58
C GLY A 36 117.93 -10.44 -53.03
N ASP A 37 116.82 -10.42 -53.77
CA ASP A 37 115.57 -9.77 -53.36
C ASP A 37 114.77 -10.61 -52.34
N THR A 38 113.88 -9.96 -51.57
CA THR A 38 113.09 -10.60 -50.50
C THR A 38 111.63 -10.79 -50.92
N ILE A 39 111.03 -11.91 -50.53
CA ILE A 39 109.64 -12.26 -50.84
C ILE A 39 108.77 -12.04 -49.60
N ILE A 40 107.52 -11.62 -49.80
CA ILE A 40 106.55 -11.47 -48.70
C ILE A 40 106.16 -12.85 -48.19
N GLY A 41 106.35 -13.08 -46.88
CA GLY A 41 105.93 -14.30 -46.20
C GLY A 41 104.50 -14.23 -45.67
N PHE A 42 103.75 -15.31 -45.81
CA PHE A 42 102.45 -15.51 -45.17
C PHE A 42 102.42 -16.88 -44.49
N ILE A 43 101.71 -17.02 -43.36
CA ILE A 43 101.56 -18.29 -42.65
C ILE A 43 100.10 -18.68 -42.73
N GLU A 44 99.83 -19.82 -43.36
CA GLU A 44 98.49 -20.42 -43.41
C GLU A 44 98.05 -20.80 -42.00
N GLN A 45 96.78 -20.55 -41.68
CA GLN A 45 96.19 -21.05 -40.46
C GLN A 45 96.09 -22.58 -40.52
N SER A 46 96.75 -23.27 -39.58
CA SER A 46 96.80 -24.74 -39.60
C SER A 46 95.41 -25.37 -39.49
N LEU A 47 95.22 -26.56 -40.09
CA LEU A 47 93.94 -27.29 -40.02
C LEU A 47 93.47 -27.53 -38.56
N LYS A 48 94.41 -27.81 -37.65
CA LYS A 48 94.12 -27.96 -36.22
C LYS A 48 93.48 -26.70 -35.63
N GLU A 49 93.96 -25.53 -36.02
CA GLU A 49 93.49 -24.25 -35.53
C GLU A 49 92.13 -23.88 -36.13
N GLN A 50 91.92 -24.16 -37.42
CA GLN A 50 90.60 -24.04 -38.06
C GLN A 50 89.57 -24.96 -37.42
N VAL A 51 89.91 -26.22 -37.18
CA VAL A 51 89.04 -27.19 -36.49
C VAL A 51 88.76 -26.75 -35.05
N SER A 52 89.77 -26.28 -34.32
CA SER A 52 89.58 -25.76 -32.95
C SER A 52 88.62 -24.56 -32.92
N MET A 53 88.71 -23.63 -33.88
CA MET A 53 87.79 -22.50 -33.99
C MET A 53 86.36 -22.92 -34.35
N GLN A 54 86.18 -24.01 -35.10
CA GLN A 54 84.86 -24.58 -35.40
C GLN A 54 84.27 -25.39 -34.23
N ILE A 55 85.12 -26.02 -33.41
CA ILE A 55 84.69 -26.77 -32.22
C ILE A 55 84.35 -25.83 -31.04
N LEU A 56 85.05 -24.70 -30.90
CA LEU A 56 84.81 -23.73 -29.84
C LEU A 56 83.33 -23.29 -29.70
N PRO A 57 82.60 -22.89 -30.76
CA PRO A 57 81.19 -22.53 -30.63
C PRO A 57 80.31 -23.71 -30.23
N ILE A 58 80.67 -24.94 -30.60
CA ILE A 58 79.94 -26.15 -30.18
C ILE A 58 80.15 -26.39 -28.68
N LYS A 59 81.39 -26.23 -28.20
CA LYS A 59 81.72 -26.32 -26.78
C LYS A 59 80.91 -25.29 -25.97
N ASN A 60 80.92 -24.02 -26.40
CA ASN A 60 80.20 -22.97 -25.70
C ASN A 60 78.68 -23.24 -25.68
N LYS A 61 78.09 -23.65 -26.82
CA LYS A 61 76.68 -24.06 -26.86
C LYS A 61 76.38 -25.26 -25.96
N ALA A 62 77.32 -26.20 -25.84
CA ALA A 62 77.16 -27.33 -24.92
C ALA A 62 77.22 -26.87 -23.45
N GLU A 63 78.10 -25.93 -23.10
CA GLU A 63 78.16 -25.33 -21.77
C GLU A 63 76.85 -24.56 -21.44
N GLU A 64 76.35 -23.75 -22.37
CA GLU A 64 75.07 -23.04 -22.24
C GLU A 64 73.88 -24.01 -22.05
N LEU A 65 73.80 -25.07 -22.86
CA LEU A 65 72.76 -26.09 -22.72
C LEU A 65 72.82 -26.82 -21.38
N MET A 66 74.02 -27.10 -20.89
CA MET A 66 74.19 -27.74 -19.57
C MET A 66 73.74 -26.81 -18.44
N GLU A 67 74.00 -25.51 -18.56
CA GLU A 67 73.50 -24.51 -17.62
C GLU A 67 71.96 -24.42 -17.64
N GLU A 68 71.34 -24.38 -18.82
CA GLU A 68 69.88 -24.40 -18.98
C GLU A 68 69.25 -25.67 -18.38
N ILE A 69 69.85 -26.84 -18.61
CA ILE A 69 69.39 -28.10 -18.04
C ILE A 69 69.49 -28.06 -16.50
N GLN A 70 70.58 -27.53 -15.95
CA GLN A 70 70.75 -27.44 -14.51
C GLN A 70 69.73 -26.47 -13.87
N ASN A 71 69.44 -25.36 -14.53
CA ASN A 71 68.38 -24.44 -14.12
C ASN A 71 67.00 -25.12 -14.17
N ALA A 72 66.69 -25.87 -15.24
CA ALA A 72 65.44 -26.62 -15.35
C ALA A 72 65.30 -27.68 -14.25
N ILE A 73 66.35 -28.45 -13.97
CA ILE A 73 66.36 -29.45 -12.89
C ILE A 73 66.14 -28.78 -11.53
N THR A 74 66.74 -27.61 -11.29
CA THR A 74 66.58 -26.87 -10.04
C THR A 74 65.13 -26.41 -9.84
N ILE A 75 64.50 -25.86 -10.88
CA ILE A 75 63.08 -25.46 -10.86
C ILE A 75 62.18 -26.67 -10.60
N VAL A 76 62.43 -27.79 -11.30
CA VAL A 76 61.67 -29.03 -11.08
C VAL A 76 61.84 -29.51 -9.64
N THR A 77 63.06 -29.50 -9.09
CA THR A 77 63.33 -29.94 -7.71
C THR A 77 62.61 -29.06 -6.68
N TYR A 78 62.52 -27.75 -6.93
CA TYR A 78 61.79 -26.82 -6.07
C TYR A 78 60.27 -27.06 -6.06
N ILE A 79 59.69 -27.41 -7.22
CA ILE A 79 58.26 -27.72 -7.36
C ILE A 79 57.92 -29.12 -6.79
N PHE A 80 58.84 -30.07 -6.91
CA PHE A 80 58.64 -31.46 -6.47
C PHE A 80 59.04 -31.74 -5.01
N ASN A 81 59.48 -30.74 -4.26
CA ASN A 81 59.66 -30.92 -2.83
C ASN A 81 58.28 -31.10 -2.14
N GLU A 82 58.27 -31.79 -0.99
CA GLU A 82 57.00 -32.13 -0.34
C GLU A 82 56.27 -30.90 0.20
N GLU A 83 57.00 -29.89 0.67
CA GLU A 83 56.42 -28.66 1.21
C GLU A 83 55.68 -27.84 0.14
N THR A 84 56.28 -27.62 -1.03
CA THR A 84 55.66 -26.90 -2.15
C THR A 84 54.45 -27.67 -2.65
N ARG A 85 54.52 -29.00 -2.75
CA ARG A 85 53.36 -29.82 -3.15
C ARG A 85 52.22 -29.71 -2.13
N ALA A 86 52.52 -29.82 -0.84
CA ALA A 86 51.52 -29.69 0.22
C ALA A 86 50.88 -28.29 0.24
N ASN A 87 51.68 -27.23 0.06
CA ASN A 87 51.18 -25.86 -0.01
C ASN A 87 50.32 -25.62 -1.26
N LEU A 88 50.69 -26.20 -2.41
CA LEU A 88 49.88 -26.13 -3.63
C LEU A 88 48.55 -26.86 -3.44
N GLU A 89 48.55 -28.06 -2.86
CA GLU A 89 47.33 -28.83 -2.57
C GLU A 89 46.41 -28.07 -1.60
N ALA A 90 46.96 -27.52 -0.51
CA ALA A 90 46.22 -26.68 0.42
C ALA A 90 45.65 -25.41 -0.24
N SER A 91 46.39 -24.82 -1.19
CA SER A 91 45.91 -23.66 -1.96
C SER A 91 44.74 -24.04 -2.86
N PHE A 92 44.80 -25.18 -3.55
CA PHE A 92 43.70 -25.66 -4.37
C PHE A 92 42.45 -25.98 -3.54
N GLU A 93 42.62 -26.59 -2.37
CA GLU A 93 41.48 -26.84 -1.46
C GLU A 93 40.88 -25.53 -0.93
N SER A 94 41.72 -24.54 -0.60
CA SER A 94 41.27 -23.21 -0.19
C SER A 94 40.52 -22.47 -1.30
N ILE A 95 41.00 -22.55 -2.55
CA ILE A 95 40.34 -21.98 -3.72
C ILE A 95 38.99 -22.65 -3.94
N LYS A 96 38.94 -23.99 -3.92
CA LYS A 96 37.68 -24.75 -4.05
C LYS A 96 36.68 -24.36 -2.97
N THR A 97 37.12 -24.26 -1.72
CA THR A 97 36.28 -23.82 -0.60
C THR A 97 35.78 -22.39 -0.80
N THR A 98 36.64 -21.48 -1.24
CA THR A 98 36.27 -20.09 -1.53
C THR A 98 35.24 -20.01 -2.65
N LEU A 99 35.42 -20.77 -3.73
CA LEU A 99 34.46 -20.85 -4.83
C LEU A 99 33.11 -21.40 -4.35
N HIS A 100 33.11 -22.41 -3.48
CA HIS A 100 31.90 -22.94 -2.88
C HIS A 100 31.18 -21.91 -1.99
N TYR A 101 31.91 -21.13 -1.19
CA TYR A 101 31.32 -20.04 -0.42
C TYR A 101 30.77 -18.91 -1.31
N LEU A 102 31.47 -18.57 -2.40
CA LEU A 102 31.00 -17.57 -3.36
C LEU A 102 29.71 -18.02 -4.05
N GLU A 103 29.66 -19.25 -4.55
CA GLU A 103 28.46 -19.84 -5.16
C GLU A 103 27.30 -19.89 -4.14
N SER A 104 27.58 -20.38 -2.94
CA SER A 104 26.60 -20.49 -1.87
C SER A 104 26.14 -19.13 -1.32
N SER A 105 26.91 -18.05 -1.51
CA SER A 105 26.54 -16.69 -1.10
C SER A 105 25.81 -15.92 -2.20
N ALA A 106 26.09 -16.21 -3.47
CA ALA A 106 25.46 -15.56 -4.61
C ALA A 106 23.94 -15.81 -4.64
N ILE A 107 23.50 -17.04 -4.35
CA ILE A 107 22.07 -17.42 -4.37
C ILE A 107 21.26 -16.72 -3.26
N PRO A 108 21.67 -16.76 -1.97
CA PRO A 108 20.99 -16.02 -0.91
C PRO A 108 21.06 -14.51 -1.11
N LEU A 109 22.18 -13.97 -1.63
CA LEU A 109 22.30 -12.54 -1.86
C LEU A 109 21.30 -12.05 -2.93
N ASP A 110 21.16 -12.78 -4.03
CA ASP A 110 20.15 -12.47 -5.06
C ASP A 110 18.72 -12.57 -4.50
N THR A 111 18.46 -13.59 -3.68
CA THR A 111 17.17 -13.77 -2.98
C THR A 111 16.89 -12.63 -1.99
N LEU A 112 17.90 -12.21 -1.22
CA LEU A 112 17.79 -11.09 -0.28
C LEU A 112 17.56 -9.77 -1.02
N LEU A 113 18.30 -9.51 -2.10
CA LEU A 113 18.15 -8.30 -2.89
C LEU A 113 16.77 -8.20 -3.54
N SER A 114 16.26 -9.29 -4.12
CA SER A 114 14.92 -9.32 -4.71
C SER A 114 13.81 -9.18 -3.66
N THR A 115 13.96 -9.86 -2.51
CA THR A 115 12.99 -9.78 -1.39
C THR A 115 12.94 -8.38 -0.78
N GLU A 116 14.10 -7.79 -0.50
CA GLU A 116 14.17 -6.45 0.09
C GLU A 116 13.75 -5.38 -0.91
N SER A 117 14.06 -5.52 -2.21
CA SER A 117 13.52 -4.63 -3.26
C SER A 117 11.99 -4.62 -3.27
N SER A 118 11.36 -5.80 -3.17
CA SER A 118 9.91 -5.93 -3.07
C SER A 118 9.35 -5.29 -1.78
N ARG A 119 10.02 -5.51 -0.64
CA ARG A 119 9.64 -4.92 0.65
C ARG A 119 9.75 -3.39 0.62
N LEU A 120 10.85 -2.86 0.11
CA LEU A 120 11.06 -1.42 -0.08
C LEU A 120 10.00 -0.83 -0.99
N SER A 121 9.67 -1.48 -2.09
CA SER A 121 8.60 -1.04 -3.00
C SER A 121 7.24 -0.93 -2.29
N ARG A 122 6.91 -1.91 -1.43
CA ARG A 122 5.69 -1.83 -0.60
C ARG A 122 5.74 -0.70 0.43
N ILE A 123 6.90 -0.46 1.05
CA ILE A 123 7.09 0.64 2.00
C ILE A 123 6.87 1.98 1.29
N PHE A 124 7.49 2.19 0.12
CA PHE A 124 7.29 3.41 -0.66
C PHE A 124 5.84 3.60 -1.09
N ALA A 125 5.18 2.54 -1.58
CA ALA A 125 3.76 2.61 -1.90
C ALA A 125 2.88 2.98 -0.69
N ASN A 126 3.22 2.50 0.51
CA ASN A 126 2.51 2.86 1.73
C ASN A 126 2.80 4.31 2.15
N ILE A 127 4.05 4.77 2.03
CA ILE A 127 4.43 6.16 2.30
C ILE A 127 3.69 7.11 1.34
N ASP A 128 3.60 6.76 0.06
CA ASP A 128 2.86 7.54 -0.93
C ASP A 128 1.37 7.60 -0.58
N LYS A 129 0.77 6.48 -0.17
CA LYS A 129 -0.63 6.44 0.28
C LYS A 129 -0.86 7.28 1.54
N ILE A 130 0.03 7.22 2.53
CA ILE A 130 -0.08 8.02 3.75
C ILE A 130 0.04 9.50 3.41
N THR A 131 1.02 9.86 2.58
CA THR A 131 1.28 11.24 2.16
C THR A 131 0.09 11.77 1.37
N TYR A 132 -0.46 10.98 0.45
CA TYR A 132 -1.67 11.32 -0.29
C TYR A 132 -2.88 11.51 0.63
N ASN A 133 -3.14 10.58 1.56
CA ASN A 133 -4.23 10.71 2.52
C ASN A 133 -4.07 11.95 3.41
N LEU A 134 -2.85 12.24 3.86
CA LEU A 134 -2.57 13.43 4.66
C LEU A 134 -2.83 14.71 3.86
N SER A 135 -2.36 14.75 2.61
CA SER A 135 -2.58 15.88 1.69
C SER A 135 -4.07 16.10 1.41
N GLU A 136 -4.82 15.05 1.06
CA GLU A 136 -6.26 15.09 0.76
C GLU A 136 -7.11 15.50 1.97
N ASN A 137 -6.69 15.13 3.18
CA ASN A 137 -7.47 15.43 4.39
C ASN A 137 -6.96 16.66 5.15
N ASN A 138 -5.93 17.36 4.65
CA ASN A 138 -5.34 18.51 5.31
C ASN A 138 -6.39 19.61 5.62
N ASP A 139 -7.28 19.90 4.67
CA ASP A 139 -8.36 20.87 4.87
C ASP A 139 -9.37 20.42 5.94
N LYS A 140 -9.68 19.12 6.00
CA LYS A 140 -10.60 18.59 7.03
C LYS A 140 -9.95 18.64 8.42
N ILE A 141 -8.66 18.31 8.50
CA ILE A 141 -7.87 18.41 9.73
C ILE A 141 -7.84 19.86 10.20
N ASN A 142 -7.55 20.81 9.30
CA ASN A 142 -7.56 22.24 9.62
C ASN A 142 -8.92 22.71 10.14
N ARG A 143 -10.01 22.31 9.48
CA ARG A 143 -11.38 22.62 9.96
C ARG A 143 -11.70 22.00 11.30
N LEU A 144 -11.25 20.77 11.57
CA LEU A 144 -11.43 20.13 12.89
C LEU A 144 -10.68 20.90 13.98
N ILE A 145 -9.44 21.32 13.70
CA ILE A 145 -8.64 22.13 14.62
C ILE A 145 -9.32 23.48 14.86
N GLU A 146 -9.81 24.14 13.82
CA GLU A 146 -10.52 25.42 13.91
C GLU A 146 -11.83 25.29 14.70
N ASN A 147 -12.63 24.26 14.43
CA ASN A 147 -13.86 23.99 15.17
C ASN A 147 -13.59 23.65 16.64
N ALA A 148 -12.52 22.90 16.92
CA ALA A 148 -12.11 22.60 18.29
C ALA A 148 -11.71 23.88 19.03
N ALA A 149 -10.92 24.75 18.39
CA ALA A 149 -10.57 26.06 18.95
C ALA A 149 -11.83 26.90 19.24
N ASN A 150 -12.74 27.05 18.27
CA ASN A 150 -13.99 27.80 18.42
C ASN A 150 -14.89 27.22 19.53
N PHE A 151 -14.98 25.89 19.63
CA PHE A 151 -15.75 25.23 20.68
C PHE A 151 -15.13 25.48 22.06
N THR A 152 -13.81 25.33 22.18
CA THR A 152 -13.08 25.62 23.42
C THR A 152 -13.25 27.09 23.82
N ASP A 153 -13.16 28.03 22.88
CA ASP A 153 -13.38 29.45 23.13
C ASP A 153 -14.82 29.73 23.58
N THR A 154 -15.81 29.07 22.94
CA THR A 154 -17.21 29.16 23.36
C THR A 154 -17.40 28.65 24.79
N LEU A 155 -16.77 27.53 25.14
CA LEU A 155 -16.85 26.95 26.49
C LEU A 155 -16.22 27.86 27.54
N LEU A 156 -15.09 28.50 27.23
CA LEU A 156 -14.45 29.49 28.10
C LEU A 156 -15.29 30.76 28.26
N ALA A 157 -16.06 31.14 27.24
CA ALA A 157 -16.95 32.29 27.27
C ALA A 157 -18.26 32.03 28.04
N LEU A 158 -18.58 30.79 28.40
CA LEU A 158 -19.80 30.48 29.16
C LEU A 158 -19.71 30.94 30.62
N ASP A 159 -20.57 31.88 30.99
CA ASP A 159 -20.80 32.26 32.39
C ASP A 159 -21.73 31.26 33.08
N ILE A 160 -21.15 30.12 33.47
CA ILE A 160 -21.87 29.02 34.16
C ILE A 160 -22.49 29.52 35.46
N THR A 161 -21.82 30.43 36.17
CA THR A 161 -22.33 31.01 37.42
C THR A 161 -23.64 31.74 37.20
N ARG A 162 -23.74 32.56 36.15
CA ARG A 162 -24.98 33.27 35.80
C ARG A 162 -26.08 32.33 35.32
N ILE A 163 -25.75 31.29 34.54
CA ILE A 163 -26.73 30.29 34.08
C ILE A 163 -27.34 29.55 35.27
N VAL A 164 -26.49 29.04 36.17
CA VAL A 164 -26.94 28.32 37.38
C VAL A 164 -27.74 29.26 38.29
N SER A 165 -27.30 30.51 38.46
CA SER A 165 -28.03 31.50 39.25
C SER A 165 -29.43 31.79 38.67
N ASN A 166 -29.54 31.98 37.36
CA ASN A 166 -30.84 32.19 36.70
C ASN A 166 -31.74 30.96 36.79
N ALA A 167 -31.18 29.75 36.66
CA ALA A 167 -31.92 28.51 36.82
C ALA A 167 -32.46 28.37 38.25
N ASN A 168 -31.63 28.62 39.26
CA ASN A 168 -32.06 28.62 40.66
C ASN A 168 -33.16 29.65 40.91
N LYS A 169 -33.03 30.87 40.35
CA LYS A 169 -34.06 31.90 40.47
C LYS A 169 -35.39 31.48 39.83
N ALA A 170 -35.36 30.86 38.65
CA ALA A 170 -36.56 30.35 38.01
C ALA A 170 -37.22 29.24 38.85
N ILE A 171 -36.43 28.34 39.44
CA ILE A 171 -36.93 27.31 40.35
C ILE A 171 -37.57 27.95 41.59
N ASP A 172 -36.95 28.96 42.18
CA ASP A 172 -37.48 29.67 43.34
C ASP A 172 -38.80 30.40 43.01
N GLU A 173 -38.88 31.05 41.84
CA GLU A 173 -40.11 31.70 41.38
C GLU A 173 -41.25 30.69 41.18
N VAL A 174 -40.96 29.53 40.60
CA VAL A 174 -41.94 28.44 40.46
C VAL A 174 -42.35 27.91 41.84
N ALA A 175 -41.41 27.69 42.75
CA ALA A 175 -41.71 27.24 44.10
C ALA A 175 -42.62 28.24 44.84
N GLN A 176 -42.40 29.55 44.68
CA GLN A 176 -43.26 30.60 45.23
C GLN A 176 -44.67 30.57 44.64
N ILE A 177 -44.81 30.33 43.33
CA ILE A 177 -46.14 30.20 42.69
C ILE A 177 -46.87 28.98 43.26
N THR A 178 -46.20 27.85 43.36
CA THR A 178 -46.78 26.62 43.93
C THR A 178 -47.18 26.81 45.39
N ASP A 179 -46.37 27.49 46.19
CA ASP A 179 -46.68 27.82 47.59
C ASP A 179 -47.92 28.71 47.70
N LYS A 180 -48.03 29.75 46.87
CA LYS A 180 -49.22 30.62 46.81
C LYS A 180 -50.49 29.85 46.44
N ILE A 181 -50.40 28.93 45.48
CA ILE A 181 -51.53 28.06 45.09
C ILE A 181 -51.94 27.19 46.29
N ASN A 182 -50.99 26.54 46.96
CA ASN A 182 -51.27 25.68 48.12
C ASN A 182 -51.89 26.45 49.29
N LYS A 183 -51.53 27.73 49.48
CA LYS A 183 -52.11 28.63 50.49
C LYS A 183 -53.48 29.19 50.11
N GLY A 184 -53.99 28.88 48.91
CA GLY A 184 -55.27 29.40 48.43
C GLY A 184 -55.23 30.86 47.98
N GLU A 185 -54.03 31.40 47.72
CA GLU A 185 -53.84 32.77 47.25
C GLU A 185 -54.00 32.86 45.71
N GLY A 186 -54.60 33.96 45.25
CA GLY A 186 -54.87 34.18 43.82
C GLY A 186 -56.05 33.37 43.28
N THR A 187 -56.47 33.65 42.05
CA THR A 187 -57.67 33.04 41.45
C THR A 187 -57.57 31.52 41.32
N LEU A 188 -56.39 30.99 40.98
CA LEU A 188 -56.17 29.56 40.87
C LEU A 188 -56.12 28.88 42.25
N GLY A 189 -55.48 29.49 43.25
CA GLY A 189 -55.48 29.00 44.62
C GLY A 189 -56.88 29.01 45.23
N LEU A 190 -57.66 30.08 45.02
CA LEU A 190 -59.05 30.18 45.44
C LEU A 190 -59.94 29.15 44.73
N LEU A 191 -59.72 28.87 43.45
CA LEU A 191 -60.47 27.85 42.72
C LEU A 191 -60.22 26.44 43.29
N ILE A 192 -58.97 26.14 43.65
CA ILE A 192 -58.55 24.82 44.14
C ILE A 192 -58.97 24.60 45.60
N ASN A 193 -58.91 25.63 46.45
CA ASN A 193 -59.06 25.49 47.89
C ASN A 193 -60.37 26.03 48.49
N ASN A 194 -61.32 26.54 47.70
CA ASN A 194 -62.50 27.21 48.25
C ASN A 194 -63.84 26.49 47.96
N ASP A 195 -64.35 25.80 48.99
CA ASP A 195 -65.66 25.15 48.98
C ASP A 195 -66.84 26.12 48.72
N THR A 196 -66.67 27.40 49.05
CA THR A 196 -67.72 28.42 48.87
C THR A 196 -68.04 28.69 47.41
N LEU A 197 -67.05 28.58 46.49
CA LEU A 197 -67.30 28.69 45.06
C LEU A 197 -68.17 27.53 44.56
N TYR A 198 -67.88 26.32 45.03
CA TYR A 198 -68.67 25.13 44.73
C TYR A 198 -70.12 25.29 45.20
N ASN A 199 -70.30 25.75 46.44
CA ASN A 199 -71.61 26.04 47.03
C ASN A 199 -72.37 27.16 46.28
N ASN A 200 -71.67 28.19 45.81
CA ASN A 200 -72.29 29.28 45.05
C ASN A 200 -72.65 28.86 43.62
N LEU A 201 -71.84 28.01 42.98
CA LEU A 201 -72.14 27.46 41.67
C LEU A 201 -73.32 26.48 41.73
N GLU A 202 -73.40 25.67 42.79
CA GLU A 202 -74.55 24.80 43.07
C GLU A 202 -75.83 25.64 43.25
N LYS A 203 -75.78 26.69 44.07
CA LYS A 203 -76.92 27.62 44.25
C LYS A 203 -77.30 28.33 42.95
N ALA A 204 -76.33 28.78 42.16
CA ALA A 204 -76.60 29.41 40.87
C ALA A 204 -77.24 28.42 39.87
N SER A 205 -76.80 27.16 39.90
CA SER A 205 -77.39 26.09 39.09
C SER A 205 -78.84 25.80 39.52
N LEU A 206 -79.11 25.83 40.81
CA LEU A 206 -80.46 25.67 41.36
C LEU A 206 -81.38 26.84 40.97
N GLU A 207 -80.90 28.08 41.03
CA GLU A 207 -81.67 29.26 40.58
C GLU A 207 -81.89 29.26 39.06
N LEU A 208 -80.92 28.78 38.28
CA LEU A 208 -81.08 28.60 36.84
C LEU A 208 -82.14 27.54 36.52
N GLU A 209 -82.15 26.41 37.25
CA GLU A 209 -83.19 25.40 37.12
C GLU A 209 -84.58 25.98 37.41
N ARG A 210 -84.71 26.79 38.47
CA ARG A 210 -85.96 27.50 38.81
C ARG A 210 -86.38 28.46 37.70
N LEU A 211 -85.45 29.23 37.13
CA LEU A 211 -85.72 30.15 36.03
C LEU A 211 -86.16 29.39 34.77
N LEU A 212 -85.46 28.32 34.38
CA LEU A 212 -85.81 27.49 33.23
C LEU A 212 -87.19 26.86 33.41
N ARG A 213 -87.53 26.47 34.64
CA ARG A 213 -88.86 25.96 34.99
C ARG A 213 -89.94 27.04 34.86
N ASP A 214 -89.69 28.26 35.35
CA ASP A 214 -90.64 29.39 35.22
C ASP A 214 -90.82 29.82 33.76
N VAL A 215 -89.75 29.84 32.96
CA VAL A 215 -89.82 30.10 31.51
C VAL A 215 -90.66 29.05 30.79
N ARG A 216 -90.56 27.77 31.19
CA ARG A 216 -91.41 26.69 30.65
C ARG A 216 -92.88 26.85 31.03
N THR A 217 -93.18 27.31 32.25
CA THR A 217 -94.57 27.45 32.73
C THR A 217 -95.25 28.75 32.32
N ASN A 218 -94.49 29.83 32.12
CA ASN A 218 -94.99 31.17 31.77
C ASN A 218 -94.23 31.78 30.57
N PRO A 219 -94.28 31.16 29.38
CA PRO A 219 -93.47 31.60 28.24
C PRO A 219 -93.81 33.03 27.77
N GLY A 220 -95.05 33.49 27.95
CA GLY A 220 -95.50 34.83 27.53
C GLY A 220 -94.89 36.01 28.31
N ARG A 221 -94.25 35.78 29.45
CA ARG A 221 -93.51 36.83 30.19
C ARG A 221 -92.09 37.07 29.65
N TYR A 222 -91.50 36.07 29.02
CA TYR A 222 -90.07 36.07 28.67
C TYR A 222 -89.83 35.95 27.16
N VAL A 223 -90.86 35.67 26.36
CA VAL A 223 -90.76 35.56 24.91
C VAL A 223 -91.86 36.40 24.26
N ASN A 224 -91.48 37.53 23.64
CA ASN A 224 -92.36 38.34 22.80
C ASN A 224 -92.10 38.00 21.32
N PHE A 225 -93.12 37.48 20.63
CA PHE A 225 -93.03 37.19 19.20
C PHE A 225 -93.32 38.46 18.39
N SER A 226 -92.28 39.18 17.96
CA SER A 226 -92.40 40.11 16.84
C SER A 226 -92.41 39.32 15.53
N LEU A 227 -93.55 39.32 14.85
CA LEU A 227 -93.71 38.83 13.49
C LEU A 227 -92.94 39.74 12.52
N LEU A 228 -91.67 39.42 12.29
CA LEU A 228 -90.87 40.01 11.21
C LEU A 228 -90.14 38.89 10.49
N HIS A 229 -90.60 38.66 9.26
CA HIS A 229 -90.11 37.67 8.32
C HIS A 229 -88.73 38.08 7.80
N PHE A 230 -87.72 37.22 7.96
CA PHE A 230 -86.51 37.24 7.11
C PHE A 230 -86.13 35.81 6.76
N GLY A 231 -86.58 35.38 5.58
CA GLY A 231 -86.09 34.17 4.94
C GLY A 231 -84.62 34.32 4.57
N ARG A 232 -83.86 33.24 4.80
CA ARG A 232 -82.58 32.99 4.14
C ARG A 232 -82.56 31.55 3.67
N ASN A 233 -82.88 31.36 2.40
CA ASN A 233 -82.46 30.18 1.66
C ASN A 233 -80.99 30.35 1.30
N ILE A 234 -80.16 29.39 1.67
CA ILE A 234 -78.75 29.33 1.28
C ILE A 234 -78.71 28.70 -0.11
N SER A 235 -78.43 29.49 -1.15
CA SER A 235 -78.11 28.98 -2.48
C SER A 235 -76.60 28.72 -2.58
N VAL A 236 -76.23 27.46 -2.81
CA VAL A 236 -74.86 27.06 -3.15
C VAL A 236 -74.69 27.31 -4.65
N MET A 237 -73.93 28.35 -5.01
CA MET A 237 -73.61 28.71 -6.40
C MET A 237 -72.62 27.70 -7.00
N HIS A 238 -72.87 27.24 -8.23
CA HIS A 238 -72.02 26.27 -8.94
C HIS A 238 -70.88 26.98 -9.72
N GLU A 239 -69.73 26.34 -9.90
CA GLU A 239 -68.45 26.93 -10.36
C GLU A 239 -68.52 27.66 -11.72
N GLY A 240 -69.57 27.39 -12.53
CA GLY A 240 -69.84 28.05 -13.81
C GLY A 240 -70.45 29.46 -13.72
N GLU A 241 -70.94 29.89 -12.56
CA GLU A 241 -71.58 31.21 -12.36
C GLU A 241 -70.66 32.25 -11.71
N LEU A 242 -69.39 31.92 -11.46
CA LEU A 242 -68.43 32.84 -10.87
C LEU A 242 -68.05 33.98 -11.83
N SER A 243 -67.93 35.20 -11.27
CA SER A 243 -67.39 36.36 -11.99
C SER A 243 -65.97 36.07 -12.49
N LYS A 244 -65.60 36.62 -13.66
CA LYS A 244 -64.25 36.46 -14.25
C LYS A 244 -63.11 36.85 -13.29
N LYS A 245 -63.37 37.75 -12.33
CA LYS A 245 -62.40 38.11 -11.27
C LYS A 245 -62.20 36.98 -10.26
N ASP A 246 -63.28 36.30 -9.87
CA ASP A 246 -63.25 35.23 -8.87
C ASP A 246 -62.69 33.94 -9.46
N GLN A 247 -62.98 33.65 -10.73
CA GLN A 247 -62.33 32.57 -11.49
C GLN A 247 -60.81 32.78 -11.54
N LYS A 248 -60.36 34.01 -11.84
CA LYS A 248 -58.92 34.35 -11.90
C LYS A 248 -58.25 34.28 -10.51
N TYR A 249 -58.98 34.59 -9.44
CA TYR A 249 -58.48 34.44 -8.07
C TYR A 249 -58.31 32.96 -7.70
N LEU A 250 -59.30 32.12 -8.05
CA LEU A 250 -59.26 30.68 -7.81
C LEU A 250 -58.13 30.00 -8.60
N GLU A 251 -57.94 30.40 -9.86
CA GLU A 251 -56.84 29.93 -10.72
C GLU A 251 -55.47 30.33 -10.16
N LYS A 252 -55.34 31.57 -9.63
CA LYS A 252 -54.11 32.04 -9.00
C LYS A 252 -53.78 31.28 -7.71
N GLN A 253 -54.78 30.92 -6.91
CA GLN A 253 -54.61 30.08 -5.73
C GLN A 253 -54.19 28.65 -6.10
N ARG A 254 -54.84 28.05 -7.12
CA ARG A 254 -54.47 26.72 -7.63
C ARG A 254 -53.05 26.70 -8.20
N ALA A 255 -52.63 27.73 -8.94
CA ALA A 255 -51.27 27.86 -9.46
C ALA A 255 -50.22 28.04 -8.35
N LYS A 256 -50.58 28.70 -7.24
CA LYS A 256 -49.69 28.85 -6.08
C LYS A 256 -49.49 27.52 -5.34
N HIS A 257 -50.58 26.76 -5.13
CA HIS A 257 -50.50 25.43 -4.54
C HIS A 257 -49.79 24.41 -5.43
N ALA A 258 -49.95 24.50 -6.77
CA ALA A 258 -49.22 23.66 -7.71
C ALA A 258 -47.70 23.92 -7.68
N LYS A 259 -47.27 25.18 -7.55
CA LYS A 259 -45.85 25.53 -7.38
C LYS A 259 -45.27 25.07 -6.04
N GLU A 260 -46.04 25.18 -4.96
CA GLU A 260 -45.64 24.68 -3.63
C GLU A 260 -45.48 23.13 -3.64
N GLN A 261 -46.27 22.42 -4.44
CA GLN A 261 -46.14 20.97 -4.67
C GLN A 261 -44.96 20.59 -5.60
N GLU A 262 -44.65 21.40 -6.61
CA GLU A 262 -43.46 21.21 -7.46
C GLU A 262 -42.14 21.46 -6.71
N ASP A 263 -42.09 22.46 -5.83
CA ASP A 263 -40.88 22.79 -5.05
C ASP A 263 -40.62 21.77 -3.92
N SER A 264 -41.68 21.17 -3.37
CA SER A 264 -41.54 20.07 -2.39
C SER A 264 -41.12 18.75 -3.06
N ASN A 265 -41.60 18.45 -4.28
CA ASN A 265 -41.12 17.32 -5.08
C ASN A 265 -39.69 17.50 -5.62
N LYS A 266 -39.25 18.73 -5.93
CA LYS A 266 -37.85 19.02 -6.27
C LYS A 266 -36.91 18.81 -5.09
N LYS A 267 -37.30 19.20 -3.86
CA LYS A 267 -36.50 18.97 -2.64
C LYS A 267 -36.34 17.49 -2.28
N GLN A 268 -37.34 16.65 -2.58
CA GLN A 268 -37.21 15.18 -2.44
C GLN A 268 -36.35 14.55 -3.54
N LYS A 269 -36.39 15.06 -4.79
CA LYS A 269 -35.51 14.60 -5.88
C LYS A 269 -34.05 15.06 -5.76
N THR A 270 -33.75 16.15 -5.04
CA THR A 270 -32.35 16.59 -4.79
C THR A 270 -31.66 15.86 -3.64
N LYS A 271 -32.36 15.10 -2.79
CA LYS A 271 -31.72 14.21 -1.79
C LYS A 271 -31.39 12.81 -2.34
N SER A 272 -31.93 12.44 -3.49
CA SER A 272 -31.72 11.14 -4.16
C SER A 272 -30.93 11.25 -5.48
N LYS A 273 -30.34 12.42 -5.80
CA LYS A 273 -29.50 12.64 -6.99
C LYS A 273 -28.08 13.15 -6.73
N THR A 274 -27.59 13.11 -5.48
CA THR A 274 -26.17 13.37 -5.14
C THR A 274 -25.38 12.07 -4.91
N GLN A 275 -25.97 10.91 -5.20
CA GLN A 275 -25.29 9.62 -5.28
C GLN A 275 -25.62 8.96 -6.63
N GLN A 276 -25.22 9.59 -7.74
CA GLN A 276 -25.14 8.96 -9.07
C GLN A 276 -24.59 9.98 -10.08
N SER A 277 -23.29 10.28 -10.01
CA SER A 277 -22.47 10.64 -11.18
C SER A 277 -21.00 10.77 -10.75
N SER A 278 -20.33 9.63 -10.61
CA SER A 278 -18.89 9.51 -10.79
C SER A 278 -18.54 8.03 -10.85
N GLU A 279 -19.02 7.37 -11.90
CA GLU A 279 -18.45 6.11 -12.37
C GLU A 279 -17.45 6.45 -13.47
N GLU A 280 -16.19 6.09 -13.22
CA GLU A 280 -15.40 5.31 -14.18
C GLU A 280 -14.07 4.91 -13.52
N LYS A 281 -14.14 3.89 -12.66
CA LYS A 281 -13.04 2.93 -12.48
C LYS A 281 -13.66 1.56 -12.27
N THR A 282 -13.40 0.69 -13.24
CA THR A 282 -13.87 -0.69 -13.41
C THR A 282 -13.82 -1.47 -12.09
N LYS A 283 -14.97 -1.66 -11.43
CA LYS A 283 -15.13 -2.60 -10.31
C LYS A 283 -15.49 -3.95 -10.93
N LEU A 284 -14.60 -4.93 -10.76
CA LEU A 284 -14.82 -6.31 -11.19
C LEU A 284 -16.08 -6.83 -10.48
N ASP A 285 -17.06 -7.29 -11.24
CA ASP A 285 -18.35 -7.76 -10.73
C ASP A 285 -18.14 -9.06 -9.93
N LEU A 286 -18.41 -9.03 -8.62
CA LEU A 286 -18.30 -10.20 -7.75
C LEU A 286 -19.27 -11.33 -8.13
N SER A 287 -20.27 -11.06 -8.99
CA SER A 287 -21.19 -12.08 -9.50
C SER A 287 -20.61 -12.94 -10.64
N GLU A 288 -19.48 -12.55 -11.24
CA GLU A 288 -18.78 -13.35 -12.26
C GLU A 288 -17.83 -14.41 -11.67
N LEU A 289 -17.54 -14.33 -10.37
CA LEU A 289 -16.77 -15.35 -9.64
C LEU A 289 -17.72 -16.38 -9.05
N SER A 290 -18.19 -17.34 -9.87
CA SER A 290 -18.74 -18.59 -9.33
C SER A 290 -17.62 -19.35 -8.61
N PRO A 291 -17.65 -19.51 -7.28
CA PRO A 291 -16.72 -20.41 -6.61
C PRO A 291 -17.24 -21.83 -6.85
N GLU A 292 -16.39 -22.71 -7.37
CA GLU A 292 -16.52 -24.13 -7.08
C GLU A 292 -16.38 -24.28 -5.55
N PHE A 293 -17.49 -24.16 -4.82
CA PHE A 293 -17.52 -24.37 -3.38
C PHE A 293 -17.73 -25.86 -3.15
N ASP A 294 -16.64 -26.54 -2.85
CA ASP A 294 -16.66 -27.96 -2.51
C ASP A 294 -17.14 -28.11 -1.06
N GLU A 295 -18.41 -28.49 -0.87
CA GLU A 295 -18.99 -28.70 0.46
C GLU A 295 -18.27 -29.82 1.25
N ASP A 296 -17.55 -30.72 0.57
CA ASP A 296 -16.83 -31.84 1.20
C ASP A 296 -15.38 -31.46 1.62
N ALA A 297 -14.94 -30.25 1.32
CA ALA A 297 -13.63 -29.75 1.73
C ALA A 297 -13.51 -29.72 3.26
N PRO A 298 -12.42 -30.25 3.85
CA PRO A 298 -12.28 -30.31 5.30
C PRO A 298 -12.14 -28.90 5.90
N ALA A 299 -11.43 -27.98 5.24
CA ALA A 299 -11.30 -26.59 5.64
C ALA A 299 -11.68 -25.64 4.49
N PHE A 300 -12.34 -24.54 4.85
CA PHE A 300 -12.66 -23.46 3.92
C PHE A 300 -11.73 -22.27 4.14
N TYR A 301 -11.48 -21.48 3.09
CA TYR A 301 -10.74 -20.24 3.16
C TYR A 301 -11.72 -19.06 3.18
N MET A 302 -11.40 -18.05 4.00
CA MET A 302 -12.17 -16.83 4.11
C MET A 302 -11.24 -15.65 4.34
N ILE A 303 -11.78 -14.43 4.26
CA ILE A 303 -11.03 -13.22 4.56
C ILE A 303 -11.64 -12.56 5.79
N GLN A 304 -10.83 -12.41 6.83
CA GLN A 304 -11.22 -11.67 8.03
C GLN A 304 -11.10 -10.18 7.74
N ILE A 305 -12.21 -9.44 7.91
CA ILE A 305 -12.29 -8.00 7.62
C ILE A 305 -12.27 -7.12 8.87
N LEU A 306 -12.86 -7.60 9.97
CA LEU A 306 -12.98 -6.85 11.22
C LEU A 306 -12.91 -7.81 12.42
N ALA A 307 -12.45 -7.29 13.55
CA ALA A 307 -12.53 -7.96 14.83
C ALA A 307 -12.73 -6.94 15.96
N GLY A 308 -13.49 -7.29 17.00
CA GLY A 308 -13.75 -6.39 18.12
C GLY A 308 -14.39 -7.08 19.31
N GLY A 309 -14.29 -6.43 20.49
CA GLY A 309 -14.94 -6.92 21.71
C GLY A 309 -16.45 -6.68 21.77
N ASN A 310 -16.97 -5.77 20.93
CA ASN A 310 -18.39 -5.49 20.83
C ASN A 310 -18.96 -6.10 19.54
N LYS A 311 -20.12 -6.75 19.67
CA LYS A 311 -20.85 -7.29 18.53
C LYS A 311 -21.39 -6.16 17.64
N LEU A 312 -21.04 -6.20 16.36
CA LEU A 312 -21.58 -5.32 15.32
C LEU A 312 -22.93 -5.83 14.82
N ASN A 313 -23.80 -4.90 14.43
CA ASN A 313 -25.07 -5.21 13.77
C ASN A 313 -24.79 -5.70 12.34
N PRO A 314 -25.42 -6.79 11.85
CA PRO A 314 -25.28 -7.26 10.46
C PRO A 314 -25.50 -6.19 9.39
N ASN A 315 -26.32 -5.17 9.66
CA ASN A 315 -26.58 -4.05 8.75
C ASN A 315 -25.70 -2.82 9.05
N SER A 316 -24.58 -3.00 9.77
CA SER A 316 -23.71 -1.87 10.11
C SER A 316 -23.08 -1.29 8.84
N PRO A 317 -23.04 0.05 8.70
CA PRO A 317 -22.26 0.69 7.64
C PRO A 317 -20.76 0.32 7.70
N ASP A 318 -20.27 -0.21 8.82
CA ASP A 318 -18.90 -0.70 8.98
C ASP A 318 -18.57 -1.86 8.03
N PHE A 319 -19.58 -2.61 7.58
CA PHE A 319 -19.41 -3.67 6.60
C PHE A 319 -19.38 -3.16 5.15
N LYS A 320 -19.44 -1.84 4.92
CA LYS A 320 -19.22 -1.21 3.60
C LYS A 320 -20.06 -1.78 2.45
N GLY A 321 -21.26 -2.31 2.76
CA GLY A 321 -22.17 -2.89 1.77
C GLY A 321 -21.89 -4.36 1.43
N TYR A 322 -21.06 -5.06 2.21
CA TYR A 322 -20.94 -6.50 2.13
C TYR A 322 -22.03 -7.17 2.98
N ASP A 323 -22.91 -7.94 2.33
CA ASP A 323 -24.07 -8.57 3.00
C ASP A 323 -23.77 -9.99 3.52
N ASN A 324 -22.75 -10.67 2.97
CA ASN A 324 -22.39 -12.06 3.29
C ASN A 324 -21.32 -12.16 4.39
N VAL A 325 -21.51 -11.45 5.50
CA VAL A 325 -20.57 -11.43 6.62
C VAL A 325 -20.88 -12.54 7.61
N GLN A 326 -19.94 -13.47 7.78
CA GLN A 326 -19.99 -14.51 8.78
C GLN A 326 -19.37 -14.03 10.10
N GLU A 327 -20.09 -14.20 11.20
CA GLU A 327 -19.63 -13.88 12.55
C GLU A 327 -19.13 -15.14 13.26
N ILE A 328 -17.91 -15.08 13.81
CA ILE A 328 -17.34 -16.12 14.68
C ILE A 328 -16.89 -15.46 15.99
N SER A 329 -17.35 -15.99 17.12
CA SER A 329 -17.00 -15.50 18.46
C SER A 329 -16.05 -16.45 19.17
N LYS A 330 -14.91 -15.95 19.64
CA LYS A 330 -13.94 -16.73 20.44
C LYS A 330 -13.33 -15.83 21.53
N ASP A 331 -13.32 -16.32 22.78
CA ASP A 331 -12.73 -15.64 23.95
C ASP A 331 -13.22 -14.20 24.18
N GLY A 332 -14.51 -13.94 23.91
CA GLY A 332 -15.12 -12.60 24.08
C GLY A 332 -14.83 -11.61 22.95
N PHE A 333 -14.21 -12.06 21.85
CA PHE A 333 -14.02 -11.26 20.64
C PHE A 333 -14.86 -11.81 19.50
N TYR A 334 -15.51 -10.90 18.78
CA TYR A 334 -16.23 -11.17 17.54
C TYR A 334 -15.30 -10.92 16.36
N LYS A 335 -15.23 -11.89 15.45
CA LYS A 335 -14.48 -11.83 14.20
C LYS A 335 -15.46 -11.94 13.04
N TYR A 336 -15.26 -11.10 12.04
CA TYR A 336 -16.13 -10.97 10.87
C TYR A 336 -15.39 -11.40 9.62
N LEU A 337 -15.95 -12.35 8.90
CA LEU A 337 -15.34 -13.02 7.75
C LEU A 337 -16.26 -12.93 6.53
N ILE A 338 -15.66 -12.81 5.34
CA ILE A 338 -16.40 -12.79 4.07
C ILE A 338 -15.73 -13.70 3.04
N MET A 339 -16.44 -13.92 1.93
CA MET A 339 -15.97 -14.66 0.75
C MET A 339 -15.47 -16.09 1.08
N PRO A 340 -16.35 -17.00 1.51
CA PRO A 340 -15.98 -18.41 1.66
C PRO A 340 -15.64 -19.06 0.32
N HIS A 341 -14.52 -19.80 0.27
CA HIS A 341 -14.04 -20.50 -0.92
C HIS A 341 -13.11 -21.67 -0.55
N THR A 342 -12.97 -22.65 -1.43
CA THR A 342 -12.14 -23.87 -1.22
C THR A 342 -10.87 -23.90 -2.08
N ASP A 343 -10.75 -23.03 -3.09
CA ASP A 343 -9.56 -22.91 -3.93
C ASP A 343 -8.60 -21.83 -3.41
N ALA A 344 -7.44 -22.25 -2.89
CA ALA A 344 -6.41 -21.36 -2.37
C ALA A 344 -5.90 -20.34 -3.41
N SER A 345 -5.99 -20.66 -4.70
CA SER A 345 -5.57 -19.78 -5.80
C SER A 345 -6.43 -18.52 -5.89
N ASN A 346 -7.70 -18.60 -5.45
CA ASN A 346 -8.62 -17.47 -5.46
C ASN A 346 -8.47 -16.58 -4.22
N THR A 347 -7.89 -17.09 -3.13
CA THR A 347 -7.71 -16.31 -1.89
C THR A 347 -6.97 -14.99 -2.15
N LYS A 348 -5.91 -15.02 -2.97
CA LYS A 348 -5.15 -13.81 -3.30
C LYS A 348 -6.00 -12.79 -4.05
N LYS A 349 -6.79 -13.23 -5.03
CA LYS A 349 -7.67 -12.35 -5.82
C LYS A 349 -8.71 -11.69 -4.92
N TYR A 350 -9.38 -12.47 -4.08
CA TYR A 350 -10.37 -11.94 -3.14
C TYR A 350 -9.75 -10.99 -2.12
N LEU A 351 -8.56 -11.32 -1.62
CA LEU A 351 -7.84 -10.47 -0.66
C LEU A 351 -7.49 -9.12 -1.27
N ASP A 352 -7.00 -9.09 -2.50
CA ASP A 352 -6.63 -7.85 -3.20
C ASP A 352 -7.85 -6.96 -3.47
N LEU A 353 -9.01 -7.55 -3.77
CA LEU A 353 -10.27 -6.82 -3.91
C LEU A 353 -10.75 -6.26 -2.56
N ILE A 354 -10.80 -7.10 -1.54
CA ILE A 354 -11.32 -6.72 -0.21
C ILE A 354 -10.40 -5.70 0.45
N LYS A 355 -9.08 -5.74 0.23
CA LYS A 355 -8.14 -4.75 0.75
C LYS A 355 -8.35 -3.32 0.23
N GLN A 356 -9.12 -3.14 -0.84
CA GLN A 356 -9.54 -1.80 -1.28
C GLN A 356 -10.50 -1.17 -0.28
N ASP A 357 -11.38 -1.98 0.31
CA ASP A 357 -12.38 -1.56 1.28
C ASP A 357 -11.88 -1.77 2.73
N PHE A 358 -11.14 -2.83 3.02
CA PHE A 358 -10.65 -3.19 4.36
C PHE A 358 -9.13 -3.38 4.34
N VAL A 359 -8.39 -2.30 4.64
CA VAL A 359 -6.92 -2.28 4.56
C VAL A 359 -6.26 -3.38 5.40
N ASP A 360 -6.82 -3.67 6.57
CA ASP A 360 -6.30 -4.66 7.52
C ASP A 360 -6.84 -6.07 7.28
N ALA A 361 -7.51 -6.32 6.15
CA ALA A 361 -8.04 -7.64 5.84
C ALA A 361 -6.91 -8.66 5.60
N PHE A 362 -7.11 -9.87 6.09
CA PHE A 362 -6.15 -10.97 5.93
C PHE A 362 -6.86 -12.32 5.75
N PRO A 363 -6.22 -13.28 5.04
CA PRO A 363 -6.82 -14.58 4.80
C PRO A 363 -6.72 -15.46 6.05
N VAL A 364 -7.76 -16.24 6.28
CA VAL A 364 -7.86 -17.21 7.37
C VAL A 364 -8.50 -18.50 6.86
N GLY A 365 -8.24 -19.59 7.58
CA GLY A 365 -8.94 -20.84 7.37
C GLY A 365 -10.06 -21.02 8.39
N VAL A 366 -11.11 -21.73 8.00
CA VAL A 366 -12.16 -22.19 8.90
C VAL A 366 -12.22 -23.70 8.82
N TYR A 367 -11.94 -24.36 9.95
CA TYR A 367 -11.97 -25.81 10.10
C TYR A 367 -12.84 -26.16 11.31
N GLN A 368 -13.85 -27.01 11.11
CA GLN A 368 -14.79 -27.43 12.16
C GLN A 368 -15.45 -26.25 12.93
N GLY A 369 -15.69 -25.12 12.24
CA GLY A 369 -16.30 -23.92 12.84
C GLY A 369 -15.32 -23.03 13.62
N GLU A 370 -14.04 -23.40 13.70
CA GLU A 370 -13.00 -22.57 14.30
C GLU A 370 -12.12 -21.88 13.25
N ILE A 371 -11.64 -20.68 13.59
CA ILE A 371 -10.67 -19.96 12.77
C ILE A 371 -9.28 -20.50 13.05
N ILE A 372 -8.64 -20.99 12.00
CA ILE A 372 -7.25 -21.46 11.99
C ILE A 372 -6.39 -20.58 11.07
N PRO A 373 -5.06 -20.53 11.27
CA PRO A 373 -4.14 -19.91 10.34
C PRO A 373 -4.34 -20.41 8.90
N TYR A 374 -4.31 -19.49 7.92
CA TYR A 374 -4.53 -19.83 6.51
C TYR A 374 -3.59 -20.94 5.99
N GLN A 375 -2.33 -20.92 6.40
CA GLN A 375 -1.34 -21.95 6.03
C GLN A 375 -1.67 -23.34 6.60
N GLU A 376 -2.35 -23.39 7.74
CA GLU A 376 -2.77 -24.64 8.36
C GLU A 376 -3.97 -25.24 7.61
N ALA A 377 -4.92 -24.40 7.18
CA ALA A 377 -6.03 -24.84 6.33
C ALA A 377 -5.55 -25.39 4.98
N ILE A 378 -4.51 -24.80 4.39
CA ILE A 378 -3.89 -25.34 3.17
C ILE A 378 -3.36 -26.75 3.40
N LYS A 379 -2.65 -26.99 4.52
CA LYS A 379 -2.13 -28.33 4.84
C LYS A 379 -3.25 -29.35 5.03
N ILE A 380 -4.29 -28.99 5.78
CA ILE A 380 -5.46 -29.87 6.03
C ILE A 380 -6.14 -30.29 4.73
N ASN A 381 -6.22 -29.39 3.75
CA ASN A 381 -6.81 -29.68 2.44
C ASN A 381 -5.88 -30.49 1.52
N ILE A 382 -4.55 -30.45 1.73
CA ILE A 382 -3.56 -31.24 0.96
C ILE A 382 -3.40 -32.66 1.54
N ASP A 383 -3.56 -32.82 2.85
CA ASP A 383 -3.39 -34.10 3.56
C ASP A 383 -4.63 -35.01 3.49
N LYS A 384 -5.71 -34.57 2.81
CA LYS A 384 -6.92 -35.35 2.50
C LYS A 384 -6.81 -35.97 1.10
#